data_AF-A0A4Y2HVY6-F1
#
_entry.id   AF-A0A4Y2HVY6-F1
#
_cell.length_a   1.000
_cell.length_b   1.000
_cell.length_c   1.000
_cell.angle_alpha   90.00
_cell.angle_beta   90.00
_cell.angle_gamma   90.00
#
_symmetry.space_group_name_H-M   'P 1'
#
loop_
_entity.id
_entity.type
_entity.pdbx_description
1 polymer ?
#
loop_
_entity_poly.entity_id
_entity_poly.type
_entity_poly.pdbx_seq_one_letter_code
_entity_poly.pdbx_strand_id
1 'polypeptide(L)'
;MTDIILRTKTFEFYSSVASVEYDVICVTETWLCEDMDSWHLFDDRYLVYGKDRSLADSSRRDGGVLMAIKKCFSLHKLDVPGLDFEAISQIASK
;
A
#
# COMPACT_ATOMS: atom_id res chain seq x y z
N MET A 1 -22.04 3.23 7.37
CA MET A 1 -20.97 2.89 8.33
C MET A 1 -19.87 2.28 7.48
N THR A 2 -18.95 3.12 7.02
CA THR A 2 -17.97 2.81 5.97
C THR A 2 -16.61 2.56 6.62
N ASP A 3 -16.02 1.41 6.31
CA ASP A 3 -14.77 0.89 6.85
C ASP A 3 -13.57 1.77 6.50
N ILE A 4 -13.22 2.71 7.39
CA ILE A 4 -12.07 3.64 7.29
C ILE A 4 -11.02 3.26 8.36
N ILE A 5 -10.87 1.97 8.66
CA ILE A 5 -10.10 1.48 9.82
C ILE A 5 -8.63 1.91 9.75
N LEU A 6 -7.99 1.82 8.57
CA LEU A 6 -6.59 2.21 8.42
C LEU A 6 -6.40 3.74 8.56
N ARG A 7 -7.32 4.51 7.99
CA ARG A 7 -7.32 5.98 8.06
C ARG A 7 -7.49 6.52 9.48
N THR A 8 -8.34 5.91 10.29
CA THR A 8 -8.52 6.32 11.70
C THR A 8 -7.40 5.84 12.61
N LYS A 9 -6.57 4.88 12.16
CA LYS A 9 -5.46 4.29 12.94
C LYS A 9 -4.08 4.57 12.35
N THR A 10 -3.98 5.60 11.52
CA THR A 10 -2.75 5.93 10.79
C THR A 10 -1.57 6.15 11.74
N PHE A 11 -1.81 6.80 12.90
CA PHE A 11 -0.77 7.05 13.90
C PHE A 11 -0.30 5.78 14.60
N GLU A 12 -1.20 4.91 15.05
CA GLU A 12 -0.87 3.65 15.70
C GLU A 12 -0.17 2.70 14.73
N PHE A 13 -0.64 2.67 13.47
CA PHE A 13 0.01 1.90 12.41
C PHE A 13 1.44 2.38 12.17
N TYR A 14 1.63 3.69 11.93
CA TYR A 14 2.95 4.26 11.72
C TYR A 14 3.88 4.02 12.91
N SER A 15 3.39 4.22 14.14
CA SER A 15 4.17 3.98 15.35
C SER A 15 4.62 2.53 15.46
N SER A 16 3.73 1.58 15.13
CA SER A 16 4.08 0.15 15.08
C SER A 16 5.15 -0.14 14.04
N VAL A 17 5.01 0.41 12.82
CA VAL A 17 5.99 0.26 11.74
C VAL A 17 7.35 0.84 12.16
N ALA A 18 7.37 2.03 12.77
CA ALA A 18 8.60 2.67 13.22
C ALA A 18 9.29 1.92 14.37
N SER A 19 8.51 1.24 15.23
CA SER A 19 9.03 0.53 16.41
C SER A 19 9.69 -0.82 16.10
N VAL A 20 9.39 -1.40 14.94
CA VAL A 20 9.87 -2.73 14.55
C VAL A 20 10.58 -2.64 13.20
N GLU A 21 11.54 -3.52 12.97
CA GLU A 21 12.27 -3.60 11.73
C GLU A 21 11.73 -4.75 10.88
N TYR A 22 10.61 -4.50 10.19
CA TYR A 22 10.03 -5.46 9.27
C TYR A 22 10.81 -5.48 7.94
N ASP A 23 10.94 -6.66 7.34
CA ASP A 23 11.49 -6.77 5.98
C ASP A 23 10.42 -6.47 4.92
N VAL A 24 9.20 -6.95 5.15
CA VAL A 24 8.05 -6.78 4.28
C VAL A 24 6.79 -6.56 5.13
N ILE A 25 5.96 -5.61 4.73
CA ILE A 25 4.65 -5.34 5.34
C ILE A 25 3.60 -5.40 4.23
N CYS A 26 2.57 -6.23 4.42
CA CYS A 26 1.44 -6.34 3.51
C CYS A 26 0.17 -5.87 4.22
N VAL A 27 -0.55 -4.93 3.61
CA VAL A 27 -1.83 -4.43 4.12
C VAL A 27 -2.89 -4.64 3.04
N THR A 28 -3.98 -5.29 3.42
CA THR A 28 -5.16 -5.52 2.57
C THR A 28 -6.32 -4.67 3.06
N GLU A 29 -7.29 -4.40 2.19
CA GLU A 29 -8.46 -3.56 2.50
C GLU A 29 -8.03 -2.17 2.97
N THR A 30 -7.14 -1.53 2.22
CA THR A 30 -6.48 -0.30 2.67
C THR A 30 -7.38 0.94 2.59
N TRP A 31 -8.49 0.90 1.84
CA TRP A 31 -9.49 1.99 1.71
C TRP A 31 -8.87 3.39 1.60
N LEU A 32 -7.73 3.47 0.92
CA LEU A 32 -7.02 4.72 0.70
C LEU A 32 -7.78 5.49 -0.39
N CYS A 33 -7.72 6.82 -0.33
CA CYS A 33 -8.15 7.64 -1.46
C CYS A 33 -6.90 7.99 -2.23
N GLU A 34 -7.06 8.28 -3.53
CA GLU A 34 -5.97 8.66 -4.43
C GLU A 34 -5.07 9.78 -3.85
N ASP A 35 -5.59 10.59 -2.93
CA ASP A 35 -4.90 11.71 -2.28
C ASP A 35 -4.08 11.34 -1.02
N MET A 36 -4.08 10.07 -0.57
CA MET A 36 -3.41 9.74 0.70
C MET A 36 -1.95 9.34 0.49
N ASP A 37 -1.03 10.25 0.83
CA ASP A 37 0.41 10.02 0.77
C ASP A 37 0.85 8.84 1.67
N SER A 38 1.63 7.90 1.12
CA SER A 38 2.15 6.72 1.83
C SER A 38 3.02 7.06 3.05
N TRP A 39 3.51 8.29 3.15
CA TRP A 39 4.33 8.80 4.24
C TRP A 39 3.65 8.76 5.61
N HIS A 40 2.33 8.81 5.64
CA HIS A 40 1.60 8.72 6.90
C HIS A 40 1.59 7.30 7.47
N LEU A 41 1.94 6.29 6.66
CA LEU A 41 1.86 4.87 7.02
C LEU A 41 3.23 4.22 7.16
N PHE A 42 4.21 4.64 6.35
CA PHE A 42 5.54 4.03 6.31
C PHE A 42 6.62 5.10 6.37
N ASP A 43 7.68 4.82 7.12
CA ASP A 43 8.89 5.65 7.14
C ASP A 43 9.78 5.42 5.90
N ASP A 44 10.87 6.17 5.82
CA ASP A 44 11.79 6.21 4.68
C ASP A 44 12.60 4.91 4.48
N ARG A 45 12.49 3.91 5.35
CA ARG A 45 13.17 2.62 5.21
C ARG A 45 12.55 1.76 4.12
N TYR A 46 11.32 2.04 3.68
CA TYR A 46 10.56 1.18 2.78
C TYR A 46 10.33 1.77 1.39
N LEU A 47 10.30 0.88 0.39
CA LEU A 47 9.68 1.10 -0.91
C LEU A 47 8.23 0.62 -0.83
N VAL A 48 7.29 1.50 -1.09
CA VAL A 48 5.86 1.20 -0.96
C VAL A 48 5.24 1.04 -2.34
N TYR A 49 4.55 -0.07 -2.53
CA TYR A 49 3.80 -0.42 -3.72
C TYR A 49 2.34 -0.50 -3.34
N GLY A 50 1.46 0.05 -4.17
CA GLY A 50 0.03 0.00 -3.92
C GLY A 50 -0.79 -0.15 -5.18
N LYS A 51 -1.95 -0.77 -5.00
CA LYS A 51 -3.02 -0.76 -5.98
C LYS A 51 -4.33 -0.53 -5.27
N ASP A 52 -5.00 0.53 -5.67
CA ASP A 52 -6.40 0.75 -5.35
C ASP A 52 -7.28 0.23 -6.50
N ARG A 53 -8.48 -0.28 -6.22
CA ARG A 53 -9.40 -0.72 -7.27
C ARG A 53 -10.11 0.50 -7.86
N SER A 54 -10.09 0.62 -9.18
CA SER A 54 -10.53 1.83 -9.89
C SER A 54 -11.99 2.22 -9.58
N LEU A 55 -12.25 3.52 -9.45
CA LEU A 55 -13.58 4.12 -9.28
C LEU A 55 -14.54 3.86 -10.46
N ALA A 56 -14.03 3.39 -11.61
CA ALA A 56 -14.84 3.05 -12.78
C ALA A 56 -15.82 1.89 -12.52
N ASP A 57 -15.50 1.00 -11.56
CA ASP A 57 -16.41 -0.03 -11.07
C ASP A 57 -17.28 0.52 -9.93
N SER A 58 -18.12 1.51 -10.24
CA SER A 58 -18.98 2.22 -9.29
C SER A 58 -20.04 1.34 -8.58
N SER A 59 -20.03 0.03 -8.83
CA SER A 59 -20.96 -0.94 -8.26
C SER A 59 -20.38 -1.78 -7.12
N ARG A 60 -19.04 -1.79 -6.94
CA ARG A 60 -18.39 -2.62 -5.90
C ARG A 60 -17.61 -1.73 -4.96
N ARG A 61 -18.05 -1.69 -3.70
CA ARG A 61 -17.27 -1.18 -2.57
C ARG A 61 -16.07 -2.10 -2.40
N ASP A 62 -14.93 -1.76 -2.97
CA ASP A 62 -13.83 -2.71 -3.07
C ASP A 62 -12.53 -2.03 -2.61
N GLY A 63 -11.83 -2.69 -1.68
CA GLY A 63 -10.67 -2.15 -0.98
C GLY A 63 -9.39 -2.09 -1.82
N GLY A 64 -8.25 -1.87 -1.16
CA GLY A 64 -6.94 -1.77 -1.80
C GLY A 64 -5.88 -2.67 -1.15
N VAL A 65 -4.72 -2.78 -1.80
CA VAL A 65 -3.55 -3.47 -1.25
C VAL A 65 -2.36 -2.52 -1.23
N LEU A 66 -1.61 -2.57 -0.13
CA LEU A 66 -0.30 -1.95 0.01
C LEU A 66 0.74 -3.02 0.36
N MET A 67 1.92 -2.87 -0.20
CA MET A 67 3.09 -3.67 0.10
C MET A 67 4.29 -2.75 0.33
N ALA A 68 4.85 -2.75 1.53
CA ALA A 68 6.08 -2.03 1.84
C ALA A 68 7.23 -3.02 1.97
N ILE A 69 8.34 -2.76 1.27
CA ILE A 69 9.53 -3.63 1.23
C ILE A 69 10.73 -2.80 1.64
N LYS A 70 11.54 -3.30 2.56
CA LYS A 70 12.74 -2.59 3.03
C LYS A 70 13.70 -2.30 1.87
N LYS A 71 14.22 -1.07 1.79
CA LYS A 71 15.06 -0.56 0.68
C LYS A 71 16.35 -1.33 0.46
N CYS A 72 16.83 -2.10 1.43
CA CYS A 72 18.04 -2.91 1.28
C CYS A 72 17.83 -4.14 0.38
N PHE A 73 16.59 -4.50 0.04
CA PHE A 73 16.31 -5.59 -0.89
C PHE A 73 16.38 -5.11 -2.35
N SER A 74 17.02 -5.93 -3.19
CA SER A 74 16.97 -5.75 -4.65
C SER A 74 15.64 -6.30 -5.17
N LEU A 75 14.81 -5.43 -5.74
CA LEU A 75 13.51 -5.82 -6.29
C LEU A 75 13.59 -5.93 -7.81
N HIS A 76 13.08 -7.04 -8.34
CA HIS A 76 12.90 -7.25 -9.77
C HIS A 76 11.42 -7.51 -10.06
N LYS A 77 10.81 -6.66 -10.87
CA LYS A 77 9.48 -6.91 -11.41
C LYS A 77 9.57 -8.07 -12.40
N LEU A 78 8.77 -9.11 -12.19
CA LEU A 78 8.64 -10.22 -13.12
C LEU A 78 7.40 -9.99 -13.98
N ASP A 79 7.60 -9.75 -15.28
CA ASP A 79 6.50 -9.73 -16.23
C ASP A 79 6.13 -11.18 -16.58
N VAL A 80 4.93 -11.61 -16.18
CA VAL A 80 4.43 -12.97 -16.43
C VAL A 80 3.51 -12.94 -17.66
N PRO A 81 3.89 -13.59 -18.79
CA PRO A 81 3.07 -13.59 -20.00
C PRO A 81 1.69 -14.21 -19.74
N GLY A 82 0.62 -13.56 -20.22
CA GLY A 82 -0.75 -14.06 -20.08
C GLY A 82 -1.40 -13.79 -18.72
N LEU A 83 -0.72 -13.07 -17.82
CA LEU A 83 -1.24 -12.64 -16.53
C LEU A 83 -1.38 -11.12 -16.55
N ASP A 84 -2.56 -10.64 -16.95
CA ASP A 84 -2.86 -9.19 -16.97
C ASP A 84 -3.26 -8.75 -15.56
N PHE A 85 -2.25 -8.62 -14.68
CA PHE A 85 -2.46 -7.95 -13.41
C PHE A 85 -2.37 -6.44 -13.62
N GLU A 86 -3.44 -5.74 -13.26
CA GLU A 86 -3.44 -4.29 -13.15
C GLU A 86 -2.25 -3.87 -12.27
N ALA A 87 -1.33 -3.10 -12.84
CA ALA A 87 0.02 -2.96 -12.28
C ALA A 87 0.00 -2.28 -10.90
N ILE A 88 0.64 -2.91 -9.92
CA ILE A 88 0.96 -2.25 -8.65
C ILE A 88 2.00 -1.18 -8.93
N SER A 89 1.68 0.07 -8.59
CA SER A 89 2.57 1.21 -8.81
C SER A 89 3.36 1.51 -7.54
N GLN A 90 4.60 1.96 -7.70
CA GLN A 90 5.32 2.53 -6.56
C GLN A 90 4.62 3.83 -6.17
N ILE A 91 4.13 3.89 -4.93
CA ILE A 91 3.60 5.13 -4.39
C ILE A 91 4.81 5.99 -4.05
N ALA A 92 4.93 7.14 -4.72
CA ALA A 92 6.11 7.99 -4.62
C ALA A 92 6.33 8.41 -3.17
N SER A 93 7.49 8.03 -2.63
CA SER A 93 8.06 8.67 -1.46
C SER A 93 9.06 9.71 -1.97
N LYS A 94 8.71 11.01 -1.88
CA LYS A 94 9.61 12.13 -2.24
C LYS A 94 10.85 12.14 -1.36
#